data_AF-A0A1X7SDS4-F1
#
_entry.id   AF-A0A1X7SDS4-F1
#
_cell.length_a   1.000
_cell.length_b   1.000
_cell.length_c   1.000
_cell.angle_alpha   90.00
_cell.angle_beta   90.00
_cell.angle_gamma   90.00
#
_symmetry.space_group_name_H-M   'P 1'
#
loop_
_entity.id
_entity.type
_entity.pdbx_description
1 polymer ?
#
loop_
_entity_poly.entity_id
_entity_poly.type
_entity_poly.pdbx_seq_one_letter_code
_entity_poly.pdbx_strand_id
1 'polypeptide(L)'
;MTECLSQWLGRADNVDSRGGANLNSLSDALRSMNETAVAEKLKHHVLINIFNNRHTVLSQSLCDSASIAWLLYGERMLTQEAVSRVVSASPSIPNQREALLTAVKEAVQTDPNSLYTFANVLCTISTNISLGQTILDDISEQLLATIIIFIVHSFPWA
;
A
#
# COMPACT_ATOMS: atom_id res chain seq x y z
N MET A 1 14.55 -22.11 14.42
CA MET A 1 14.15 -20.71 14.17
C MET A 1 14.63 -20.23 12.81
N THR A 2 15.89 -20.51 12.44
CA THR A 2 16.49 -20.33 11.10
C THR A 2 15.87 -21.22 10.01
N GLU A 3 15.36 -22.39 10.38
CA GLU A 3 14.96 -23.45 9.43
C GLU A 3 13.69 -23.14 8.62
N CYS A 4 12.73 -22.42 9.20
CA CYS A 4 11.49 -22.04 8.52
C CYS A 4 11.75 -20.94 7.47
N LEU A 5 12.60 -19.96 7.82
CA LEU A 5 13.07 -18.95 6.88
C LEU A 5 13.97 -19.53 5.80
N SER A 6 14.89 -20.46 6.13
CA SER A 6 15.76 -21.08 5.12
C SER A 6 14.98 -21.98 4.15
N GLN A 7 13.93 -22.67 4.60
CA GLN A 7 13.03 -23.44 3.74
C GLN A 7 12.15 -22.54 2.85
N TRP A 8 11.64 -21.43 3.41
CA TRP A 8 10.91 -20.42 2.63
C TRP A 8 11.83 -19.74 1.59
N LEU A 9 13.06 -19.39 1.97
CA LEU A 9 14.11 -18.81 1.10
C LEU A 9 14.58 -19.78 0.01
N GLY A 10 14.62 -21.08 0.27
CA GLY A 10 14.99 -22.11 -0.69
C GLY A 10 13.93 -22.40 -1.75
N ARG A 11 12.80 -21.66 -1.76
CA ARG A 11 11.58 -21.98 -2.52
C ARG A 11 11.04 -23.39 -2.22
N ALA A 12 11.46 -24.00 -1.11
CA ALA A 12 11.19 -25.40 -0.80
C ALA A 12 9.70 -25.64 -0.49
N ASP A 13 8.99 -24.62 -0.01
CA ASP A 13 7.54 -24.67 0.29
C ASP A 13 6.65 -24.30 -0.91
N ASN A 14 7.17 -24.36 -2.14
CA ASN A 14 6.38 -24.13 -3.35
C ASN A 14 5.77 -22.71 -3.39
N VAL A 15 6.47 -21.72 -2.84
CA VAL A 15 6.04 -20.32 -2.69
C VAL A 15 5.54 -19.73 -4.01
N ASP A 16 6.21 -20.07 -5.12
CA ASP A 16 5.83 -19.63 -6.47
C ASP A 16 4.47 -20.20 -6.91
N SER A 17 4.11 -21.42 -6.48
CA SER A 17 2.82 -22.05 -6.78
C SER A 17 1.65 -21.52 -5.94
N ARG A 18 1.95 -20.78 -4.87
CA ARG A 18 0.98 -20.15 -3.95
C ARG A 18 0.85 -18.64 -4.12
N GLY A 19 1.42 -18.07 -5.18
CA GLY A 19 1.33 -16.64 -5.50
C GLY A 19 2.61 -15.83 -5.21
N GLY A 20 3.74 -16.48 -4.99
CA GLY A 20 5.06 -15.84 -4.85
C GLY A 20 5.31 -15.15 -3.51
N ALA A 21 6.48 -14.52 -3.38
CA ALA A 21 6.83 -13.70 -2.22
C ALA A 21 6.00 -12.41 -2.22
N ASN A 22 4.91 -12.38 -1.45
CA ASN A 22 4.04 -11.21 -1.30
C ASN A 22 3.84 -10.81 0.18
N LEU A 23 3.19 -9.67 0.42
CA LEU A 23 3.15 -9.01 1.73
C LEU A 23 2.43 -9.87 2.77
N ASN A 24 1.41 -10.61 2.34
CA ASN A 24 0.71 -11.57 3.18
C ASN A 24 1.65 -12.71 3.58
N SER A 25 2.44 -13.25 2.63
CA SER A 25 3.43 -14.29 2.92
C SER A 25 4.56 -13.81 3.87
N LEU A 26 5.03 -12.57 3.75
CA LEU A 26 6.00 -12.00 4.70
C LEU A 26 5.39 -11.78 6.08
N SER A 27 4.18 -11.24 6.14
CA SER A 27 3.45 -11.04 7.40
C SER A 27 3.19 -12.38 8.08
N ASP A 28 2.84 -13.42 7.32
CA ASP A 28 2.63 -14.77 7.81
C ASP A 28 3.95 -15.40 8.30
N ALA A 29 5.06 -15.19 7.57
CA ALA A 29 6.39 -15.67 7.98
C ALA A 29 6.86 -15.00 9.29
N LEU A 30 6.76 -13.68 9.39
CA LEU A 30 7.09 -12.94 10.62
C LEU A 30 6.14 -13.31 11.77
N ARG A 31 4.85 -13.52 11.49
CA ARG A 31 3.88 -14.05 12.47
C ARG A 31 4.24 -15.46 12.92
N SER A 32 4.73 -16.32 12.02
CA SER A 32 5.23 -17.66 12.34
C SER A 32 6.50 -17.62 13.20
N MET A 33 7.24 -16.51 13.20
CA MET A 33 8.38 -16.25 14.09
C MET A 33 7.97 -15.56 15.40
N ASN A 34 6.68 -15.35 15.62
CA ASN A 34 6.11 -14.59 16.74
C ASN A 34 6.51 -13.09 16.76
N GLU A 35 6.96 -12.56 15.62
CA GLU A 35 7.35 -11.15 15.39
C GLU A 35 6.22 -10.36 14.71
N THR A 36 4.98 -10.61 15.14
CA THR A 36 3.76 -9.99 14.57
C THR A 36 3.78 -8.47 14.67
N ALA A 37 4.24 -7.93 15.79
CA ALA A 37 4.30 -6.49 16.00
C ALA A 37 5.28 -5.79 15.06
N VAL A 38 6.41 -6.43 14.76
CA VAL A 38 7.43 -5.91 13.83
C VAL A 38 6.91 -5.96 12.40
N ALA A 39 6.25 -7.05 12.01
CA ALA A 39 5.65 -7.20 10.68
C ALA A 39 4.62 -6.11 10.37
N GLU A 40 3.68 -5.89 11.28
CA GLU A 40 2.63 -4.88 11.10
C GLU A 40 3.22 -3.47 11.07
N LYS A 41 4.16 -3.16 11.97
CA LYS A 41 4.82 -1.85 11.99
C LYS A 41 5.63 -1.58 10.72
N LEU A 42 6.32 -2.59 10.20
CA LEU A 42 7.10 -2.50 8.98
C LEU A 42 6.19 -2.28 7.76
N LYS A 43 5.15 -3.11 7.62
CA LYS A 43 4.11 -2.97 6.58
C LYS A 43 3.52 -1.56 6.59
N HIS A 44 3.15 -1.07 7.76
CA HIS A 44 2.57 0.25 7.92
C HIS A 44 3.53 1.36 7.49
N HIS A 45 4.79 1.28 7.90
CA HIS A 45 5.82 2.27 7.55
C HIS A 45 6.10 2.31 6.04
N VAL A 46 6.24 1.14 5.42
CA VAL A 46 6.53 1.01 3.97
C VAL A 46 5.41 1.61 3.13
N LEU A 47 4.15 1.28 3.44
CA LEU A 47 3.00 1.77 2.65
C LEU A 47 2.80 3.28 2.80
N ILE A 48 2.96 3.84 4.00
CA ILE A 48 2.93 5.29 4.20
C ILE A 48 4.06 5.98 3.41
N ASN A 49 5.26 5.40 3.40
CA ASN A 49 6.39 5.96 2.67
C ASN A 49 6.15 5.99 1.15
N ILE A 50 5.62 4.89 0.59
CA ILE A 50 5.25 4.83 -0.83
C ILE A 50 4.23 5.92 -1.17
N PHE A 51 3.17 6.05 -0.35
CA PHE A 51 2.16 7.09 -0.56
C PHE A 51 2.78 8.49 -0.54
N ASN A 52 3.62 8.80 0.46
CA ASN A 52 4.28 10.12 0.56
C ASN A 52 5.18 10.42 -0.65
N ASN A 53 5.92 9.43 -1.15
CA ASN A 53 6.79 9.57 -2.31
C ASN A 53 6.00 9.86 -3.59
N ARG A 54 4.79 9.30 -3.71
CA ARG A 54 3.90 9.51 -4.86
C ARG A 54 2.97 10.71 -4.71
N HIS A 55 2.89 11.32 -3.53
CA HIS A 55 1.98 12.42 -3.23
C HIS A 55 2.07 13.57 -4.23
N THR A 56 3.27 14.02 -4.57
CA THR A 56 3.47 15.13 -5.51
C THR A 56 2.91 14.81 -6.90
N VAL A 57 3.17 13.60 -7.41
CA VAL A 57 2.69 13.17 -8.73
C VAL A 57 1.16 13.04 -8.71
N LEU A 58 0.60 12.49 -7.64
CA LEU A 58 -0.85 12.35 -7.47
C LEU A 58 -1.55 13.72 -7.40
N SER A 59 -1.01 14.67 -6.63
CA SER A 59 -1.59 16.01 -6.49
C SER A 59 -1.57 16.79 -7.82
N GLN A 60 -0.63 16.46 -8.71
CA GLN A 60 -0.54 17.07 -10.04
C GLN A 60 -1.40 16.38 -11.10
N SER A 61 -1.56 15.05 -11.00
CA SER A 61 -2.06 14.24 -12.12
C SER A 61 -3.45 13.67 -11.90
N LEU A 62 -3.93 13.58 -10.66
CA LEU A 62 -5.25 12.98 -10.38
C LEU A 62 -6.38 13.70 -11.12
N CYS A 63 -7.15 12.94 -11.87
CA CYS A 63 -8.38 13.42 -12.49
C CYS A 63 -9.60 12.98 -11.68
N ASP A 64 -10.63 13.83 -11.63
CA ASP A 64 -11.94 13.52 -11.06
C ASP A 64 -11.93 13.11 -9.57
N SER A 65 -11.27 13.91 -8.73
CA SER A 65 -11.12 13.65 -7.28
C SER A 65 -12.44 13.37 -6.56
N ALA A 66 -13.53 14.06 -6.93
CA ALA A 66 -14.85 13.83 -6.36
C ALA A 66 -15.40 12.43 -6.71
N SER A 67 -15.25 12.00 -7.97
CA SER A 67 -15.66 10.66 -8.41
C SER A 67 -14.84 9.57 -7.73
N ILE A 68 -13.54 9.76 -7.60
CA ILE A 68 -12.66 8.86 -6.85
C ILE A 68 -13.13 8.77 -5.39
N ALA A 69 -13.42 9.89 -4.74
CA ALA A 69 -13.89 9.89 -3.35
C ALA A 69 -15.17 9.05 -3.15
N TRP A 70 -16.12 9.15 -4.08
CA TRP A 70 -17.33 8.33 -4.05
C TRP A 70 -17.07 6.83 -4.25
N LEU A 71 -16.14 6.46 -5.14
CA LEU A 71 -15.74 5.06 -5.32
C LEU A 71 -15.08 4.50 -4.05
N LEU A 72 -14.17 5.27 -3.44
CA LEU A 72 -13.51 4.86 -2.19
C LEU A 72 -14.47 4.77 -1.00
N TYR A 73 -15.54 5.56 -0.99
CA TYR A 73 -16.64 5.41 -0.04
C TYR A 73 -17.41 4.10 -0.27
N GLY A 74 -17.64 3.73 -1.53
CA GLY A 74 -18.22 2.43 -1.90
C GLY A 74 -17.38 1.24 -1.41
N GLU A 75 -16.05 1.37 -1.49
CA GLU A 75 -15.08 0.40 -0.96
C GLU A 75 -14.92 0.46 0.58
N ARG A 76 -15.72 1.30 1.28
CA ARG A 76 -15.66 1.53 2.74
C ARG A 76 -14.29 2.00 3.24
N MET A 77 -13.46 2.53 2.36
CA MET A 77 -12.16 3.08 2.71
C MET A 77 -12.29 4.51 3.25
N LEU A 78 -13.17 5.32 2.64
CA LEU A 78 -13.44 6.69 3.09
C LEU A 78 -14.78 6.79 3.83
N THR A 79 -14.85 7.69 4.80
CA THR A 79 -16.11 8.04 5.47
C THR A 79 -16.89 9.09 4.68
N GLN A 80 -18.17 9.26 5.01
CA GLN A 80 -19.00 10.28 4.37
C GLN A 80 -18.49 11.70 4.64
N GLU A 81 -17.92 11.96 5.82
CA GLU A 81 -17.30 13.23 6.17
C GLU A 81 -16.07 13.51 5.29
N ALA A 82 -15.25 12.49 5.02
CA ALA A 82 -14.11 12.60 4.11
C ALA A 82 -14.56 12.94 2.68
N VAL A 83 -15.59 12.26 2.16
CA VAL A 83 -16.16 12.58 0.85
C VAL A 83 -16.69 14.01 0.80
N SER A 84 -17.40 14.44 1.84
CA SER A 84 -17.94 15.81 1.93
C SER A 84 -16.84 16.87 1.87
N ARG A 85 -15.69 16.65 2.54
CA ARG A 85 -14.51 17.54 2.45
C ARG A 85 -13.99 17.65 1.01
N VAL A 86 -13.93 16.54 0.28
CA VAL A 86 -13.45 16.54 -1.12
C VAL A 86 -14.43 17.29 -2.02
N VAL A 87 -15.73 17.02 -1.91
CA VAL A 87 -16.76 17.62 -2.77
C VAL A 87 -16.91 19.11 -2.49
N SER A 88 -16.85 19.53 -1.21
CA SER A 88 -16.96 20.94 -0.82
C SER A 88 -15.74 21.80 -1.19
N ALA A 89 -14.60 21.19 -1.50
CA ALA A 89 -13.42 21.91 -2.03
C ALA A 89 -13.60 22.40 -3.49
N SER A 90 -14.73 22.11 -4.13
CA SER A 90 -15.15 22.69 -5.42
C SER A 90 -15.28 24.23 -5.34
N PRO A 91 -14.81 25.01 -6.34
CA PRO A 91 -14.41 24.62 -7.70
C PRO A 91 -12.90 24.45 -7.93
N SER A 92 -12.07 24.55 -6.88
CA SER A 92 -10.60 24.49 -7.05
C SER A 92 -10.14 23.04 -7.22
N ILE A 93 -9.79 22.67 -8.46
CA ILE A 93 -9.24 21.33 -8.78
C ILE A 93 -8.05 20.97 -7.88
N PRO A 94 -7.05 21.85 -7.65
CA PRO A 94 -5.95 21.56 -6.72
C PRO A 94 -6.43 21.27 -5.29
N ASN A 95 -7.40 22.03 -4.78
CA ASN A 95 -7.89 21.85 -3.41
C ASN A 95 -8.65 20.53 -3.28
N GLN A 96 -9.43 20.12 -4.29
CA GLN A 96 -10.11 18.82 -4.29
C GLN A 96 -9.11 17.66 -4.26
N ARG A 97 -8.02 17.74 -5.04
CA ARG A 97 -6.96 16.72 -5.04
C ARG A 97 -6.29 16.63 -3.68
N GLU A 98 -5.94 17.77 -3.10
CA GLU A 98 -5.27 17.79 -1.79
C GLU A 98 -6.19 17.27 -0.68
N ALA A 99 -7.48 17.63 -0.71
CA ALA A 99 -8.47 17.11 0.22
C ALA A 99 -8.63 15.58 0.10
N LEU A 100 -8.63 15.05 -1.13
CA LEU A 100 -8.69 13.61 -1.38
C LEU A 100 -7.43 12.91 -0.87
N LEU A 101 -6.25 13.44 -1.18
CA LEU A 101 -4.98 12.84 -0.75
C LEU A 101 -4.81 12.88 0.77
N THR A 102 -5.28 13.94 1.41
CA THR A 102 -5.32 14.02 2.88
C THR A 102 -6.22 12.92 3.45
N ALA A 103 -7.43 12.74 2.90
CA ALA A 103 -8.35 11.69 3.35
C ALA A 103 -7.79 10.28 3.12
N VAL A 104 -7.14 10.04 1.97
CA VAL A 104 -6.47 8.77 1.68
C VAL A 104 -5.34 8.51 2.69
N LYS A 105 -4.54 9.53 3.00
CA LYS A 105 -3.45 9.42 3.98
C LYS A 105 -3.98 9.04 5.37
N GLU A 106 -5.05 9.68 5.83
CA GLU A 106 -5.72 9.38 7.10
C GLU A 106 -6.22 7.92 7.12
N ALA A 107 -6.81 7.45 6.01
CA ALA A 107 -7.27 6.07 5.87
C ALA A 107 -6.10 5.06 5.92
N VAL A 108 -4.99 5.34 5.21
CA VAL A 108 -3.79 4.48 5.21
C VAL A 108 -3.12 4.41 6.59
N GLN A 109 -3.15 5.50 7.35
CA GLN A 109 -2.67 5.54 8.74
C GLN A 109 -3.53 4.72 9.70
N THR A 110 -4.80 4.51 9.37
CA THR A 110 -5.73 3.73 10.19
C THR A 110 -5.70 2.26 9.79
N ASP A 111 -5.77 1.98 8.49
CA ASP A 111 -5.63 0.65 7.90
C ASP A 111 -4.63 0.71 6.74
N PRO A 112 -3.42 0.13 6.88
CA PRO A 112 -2.44 0.12 5.81
C PRO A 112 -2.95 -0.51 4.51
N ASN A 113 -3.91 -1.44 4.56
CA ASN A 113 -4.46 -2.05 3.35
C ASN A 113 -5.27 -1.05 2.50
N SER A 114 -5.67 0.09 3.06
CA SER A 114 -6.35 1.18 2.34
C SER A 114 -5.55 1.66 1.12
N LEU A 115 -4.21 1.56 1.13
CA LEU A 115 -3.42 1.98 -0.02
C LEU A 115 -3.63 1.05 -1.23
N TYR A 116 -3.81 -0.26 -1.00
CA TYR A 116 -4.15 -1.20 -2.06
C TYR A 116 -5.53 -0.91 -2.63
N THR A 117 -6.52 -0.67 -1.76
CA THR A 117 -7.87 -0.29 -2.17
C THR A 117 -7.85 0.98 -3.01
N PHE A 118 -7.10 1.99 -2.56
CA PHE A 118 -6.92 3.23 -3.32
C PHE A 118 -6.32 2.97 -4.71
N ALA A 119 -5.22 2.22 -4.77
CA ALA A 119 -4.55 1.91 -6.03
C ALA A 119 -5.46 1.12 -6.99
N ASN A 120 -6.21 0.14 -6.47
CA ASN A 120 -7.20 -0.61 -7.24
C ASN A 120 -8.30 0.28 -7.80
N VAL A 121 -8.84 1.21 -7.00
CA VAL A 121 -9.84 2.17 -7.49
C VAL A 121 -9.25 3.05 -8.59
N LEU A 122 -8.01 3.53 -8.44
CA LEU A 122 -7.34 4.27 -9.52
C LEU A 122 -7.21 3.41 -10.79
N CYS A 123 -6.94 2.11 -10.67
CA CYS A 123 -6.89 1.19 -11.81
C CYS A 123 -8.23 1.00 -12.53
N THR A 124 -9.36 1.20 -11.84
CA THR A 124 -10.68 1.13 -12.49
C THR A 124 -11.00 2.36 -13.34
N ILE A 125 -10.29 3.47 -13.11
CA ILE A 125 -10.49 4.73 -13.83
C ILE A 125 -9.43 4.80 -14.95
N SER A 126 -9.88 4.78 -16.20
CA SER A 126 -9.00 4.71 -17.38
C SER A 126 -7.93 5.83 -17.43
N THR A 127 -8.23 7.01 -16.91
CA THR A 127 -7.31 8.16 -16.87
C THR A 127 -6.27 8.06 -15.76
N ASN A 128 -6.53 7.28 -14.70
CA ASN A 128 -5.65 7.14 -13.54
C ASN A 128 -5.01 5.74 -13.46
N ILE A 129 -5.25 4.86 -14.44
CA ILE A 129 -4.79 3.47 -14.41
C ILE A 129 -3.27 3.36 -14.25
N SER A 130 -2.50 4.23 -14.90
CA SER A 130 -1.03 4.26 -14.77
C SER A 130 -0.59 4.68 -13.37
N LEU A 131 -1.32 5.59 -12.72
CA LEU A 131 -1.04 6.01 -11.34
C LEU A 131 -1.32 4.89 -10.35
N GLY A 132 -2.48 4.20 -10.51
CA GLY A 132 -2.82 3.03 -9.71
C GLY A 132 -1.81 1.90 -9.87
N GLN A 133 -1.45 1.55 -11.10
CA GLN A 133 -0.48 0.50 -11.40
C GLN A 133 0.90 0.83 -10.83
N THR A 134 1.37 2.07 -10.99
CA THR A 134 2.67 2.49 -10.43
C THR A 134 2.72 2.35 -8.91
N ILE A 135 1.61 2.63 -8.20
CA ILE A 135 1.53 2.42 -6.75
C ILE A 135 1.59 0.92 -6.42
N LEU A 136 0.85 0.08 -7.15
CA LEU A 136 0.89 -1.37 -6.95
C LEU A 136 2.29 -1.96 -7.20
N ASP A 137 2.97 -1.47 -8.24
CA ASP A 137 4.33 -1.88 -8.59
C ASP A 137 5.32 -1.46 -7.49
N ASP A 138 5.26 -0.21 -7.01
CA ASP A 138 6.09 0.25 -5.90
C ASP A 138 5.89 -0.57 -4.62
N ILE A 139 4.64 -0.93 -4.33
CA ILE A 139 4.32 -1.79 -3.20
C ILE A 139 4.96 -3.16 -3.39
N SER A 140 4.97 -3.70 -4.61
CA SER A 140 5.64 -4.96 -4.92
C SER A 140 7.18 -4.85 -4.80
N GLU A 141 7.78 -3.77 -5.31
CA GLU A 141 9.24 -3.58 -5.33
C GLU A 141 9.84 -3.26 -3.96
N GLN A 142 9.26 -2.29 -3.23
CA GLN A 142 9.73 -1.93 -1.88
C GLN A 142 9.57 -3.09 -0.90
N LEU A 143 8.60 -3.97 -1.14
CA LEU A 143 8.44 -5.19 -0.38
C LEU A 143 9.61 -6.16 -0.61
N LEU A 144 10.02 -6.39 -1.86
CA LEU A 144 11.19 -7.22 -2.16
C LEU A 144 12.46 -6.65 -1.54
N ALA A 145 12.67 -5.33 -1.63
CA ALA A 145 13.83 -4.66 -1.04
C ALA A 145 13.86 -4.77 0.49
N THR A 146 12.70 -4.60 1.15
CA THR A 146 12.60 -4.68 2.61
C THR A 146 12.84 -6.11 3.12
N ILE A 147 12.36 -7.12 2.39
CA ILE A 147 12.66 -8.53 2.66
C ILE A 147 14.16 -8.78 2.56
N ILE A 148 14.83 -8.31 1.50
CA ILE A 148 16.27 -8.46 1.31
C ILE A 148 17.07 -7.78 2.42
N ILE A 149 16.72 -6.56 2.82
CA ILE A 149 17.42 -5.82 3.89
C ILE A 149 17.26 -6.52 5.24
N PHE A 150 16.05 -7.00 5.56
CA PHE A 150 15.81 -7.77 6.79
C PHE A 150 16.61 -9.08 6.78
N ILE A 151 16.69 -9.78 5.65
CA ILE A 151 17.52 -10.99 5.50
C ILE A 151 19.01 -10.66 5.74
N VAL A 152 19.55 -9.62 5.10
CA VAL A 152 20.97 -9.24 5.20
C VAL A 152 21.35 -8.80 6.61
N HIS A 153 20.46 -8.07 7.31
CA HIS A 153 20.76 -7.55 8.65
C HIS A 153 20.43 -8.52 9.79
N SER A 154 19.39 -9.33 9.66
CA SER A 154 19.01 -10.32 10.69
C SER A 154 19.79 -11.62 10.60
N PHE A 155 20.45 -11.90 9.46
CA PHE A 155 21.36 -13.03 9.29
C PHE A 155 22.70 -12.58 8.70
N PRO A 156 23.62 -12.01 9.51
CA PRO A 156 24.92 -11.53 9.02
C PRO A 156 25.89 -12.66 8.59
N TRP A 157 25.47 -13.92 8.64
CA TRP A 157 26.32 -15.09 8.37
C TRP A 157 25.47 -16.21 7.75
N ALA A 158 25.60 -16.37 6.44
CA ALA A 158 25.69 -17.69 5.82
C ALA A 158 27.14 -17.86 5.34
#